data_AF-A0A9D5TC66-F1
#
_entry.id   AF-A0A9D5TC66-F1
#
_cell.length_a   1.000
_cell.length_b   1.000
_cell.length_c   1.000
_cell.angle_alpha   90.00
_cell.angle_beta   90.00
_cell.angle_gamma   90.00
#
_symmetry.space_group_name_H-M   'P 1'
#
loop_
_entity.id
_entity.type
_entity.pdbx_description
1 polymer ?
#
loop_
_entity_poly.entity_id
_entity_poly.type
_entity_poly.pdbx_seq_one_letter_code
_entity_poly.pdbx_strand_id
1 'polypeptide(L)'
;MYSLLIRILATFLASLFALFNISVDIPGFSDERISATEITYLNEDEGSMDALITVKTTTDGEYKLFWADEDFNKLTFTLGEEEIELSEFATVTTYFGEGSIDLPDFTAIPEGASNILVTLNGETLEIFDIPEEKRADRGELIYSFGSISDLHFNRYELDGGKDVAESTFARALTFFDNAAVSLVAMPGDISTDGEKEAFMAFNSISSDYDFPVYTTTGNHDLHAKYEKENWLAYMNTGVYGEEKAEGIINVADNGLDFVYEEPSSGDIFIFLNQTSNGYGMLFDALLESSQLDWLEAQLETHKDKSVYLFFHTFLTKAKGNPMTGTGNLQNELGWSYPLFYTPGASDEVRLRKLLRENDNVTFFNGHSHWAYHMQTLNPDLNISKNGEDGATYVHVSSVSSPRITGDYQVLWEGTDPTMSEGYLIEVYEDEIVLYGVDFVNNRILAYATYESAK
;
A
#
# COMPACT_ATOMS: atom_id res chain seq x y z
N MET A 1 30.39 -26.53 20.76
CA MET A 1 31.64 -26.03 21.38
C MET A 1 32.43 -25.13 20.42
N TYR A 2 32.61 -25.51 19.15
CA TYR A 2 33.18 -24.62 18.11
C TYR A 2 32.33 -23.37 17.83
N SER A 3 31.00 -23.51 17.74
CA SER A 3 30.09 -22.38 17.49
C SER A 3 30.04 -21.35 18.64
N LEU A 4 30.18 -21.80 19.89
CA LEU A 4 30.23 -20.91 21.06
C LEU A 4 31.55 -20.12 21.10
N LEU A 5 32.65 -20.73 20.68
CA LEU A 5 33.96 -20.07 20.63
C LEU A 5 34.01 -19.00 19.53
N ILE A 6 33.36 -19.25 18.38
CA ILE A 6 33.26 -18.28 17.27
C ILE A 6 32.39 -17.08 17.69
N ARG A 7 31.25 -17.32 18.36
CA ARG A 7 30.38 -16.25 18.87
C ARG A 7 31.09 -15.37 19.90
N ILE A 8 31.79 -15.97 20.87
CA ILE A 8 32.56 -15.20 21.86
C ILE A 8 33.68 -14.38 21.20
N LEU A 9 34.32 -14.94 20.16
CA LEU A 9 35.36 -14.23 19.43
C LEU A 9 34.81 -13.05 18.62
N ALA A 10 33.67 -13.22 17.95
CA ALA A 10 32.99 -12.18 17.19
C ALA A 10 32.51 -11.02 18.09
N THR A 11 31.87 -11.33 19.22
CA THR A 11 31.42 -10.30 20.19
C THR A 11 32.60 -9.54 20.80
N PHE A 12 33.72 -10.23 21.08
CA PHE A 12 34.93 -9.60 21.62
C PHE A 12 35.63 -8.71 20.59
N LEU A 13 35.63 -9.10 19.31
CA LEU A 13 36.16 -8.29 18.20
C LEU A 13 35.29 -7.04 17.94
N ALA A 14 33.97 -7.18 17.89
CA ALA A 14 33.04 -6.06 17.73
C ALA A 14 33.20 -5.00 18.84
N SER A 15 33.32 -5.46 20.10
CA SER A 15 33.58 -4.60 21.26
C SER A 15 34.91 -3.86 21.17
N LEU A 16 35.93 -4.49 20.57
CA LEU A 16 37.26 -3.89 20.41
C LEU A 16 37.27 -2.86 19.28
N PHE A 17 36.51 -3.05 18.20
CA PHE A 17 36.45 -2.13 17.06
C PHE A 17 35.67 -0.85 17.37
N ALA A 18 34.60 -0.95 18.16
CA ALA A 18 33.86 0.21 18.66
C ALA A 18 34.71 1.15 19.53
N LEU A 19 35.76 0.62 20.20
CA LEU A 19 36.68 1.42 21.03
C LEU A 19 37.72 2.21 20.22
N PHE A 20 37.89 1.95 18.93
CA PHE A 20 38.97 2.55 18.12
C PHE A 20 38.51 3.31 16.87
N ASN A 21 37.21 3.46 16.59
CA ASN A 21 36.70 4.08 15.35
C ASN A 21 37.39 3.50 14.10
N ILE A 22 37.65 2.20 14.10
CA ILE A 22 38.18 1.49 12.93
C ILE A 22 36.95 0.89 12.25
N SER A 23 36.55 1.42 11.09
CA SER A 23 35.68 0.66 10.20
C SER A 23 36.46 -0.57 9.75
N VAL A 24 35.90 -1.74 10.00
CA VAL A 24 36.43 -2.99 9.49
C VAL A 24 35.54 -3.33 8.33
N ASP A 25 36.05 -3.21 7.10
CA ASP A 25 35.54 -4.00 5.98
C ASP A 25 35.57 -5.45 6.44
N ILE A 26 34.40 -6.03 6.75
CA ILE A 26 34.31 -7.46 6.99
C ILE A 26 34.69 -8.11 5.65
N PRO A 27 35.80 -8.87 5.57
CA PRO A 27 36.19 -9.51 4.32
C PRO A 27 35.03 -10.43 3.90
N GLY A 28 34.50 -10.13 2.71
CA GLY A 28 33.19 -10.56 2.22
C GLY A 28 32.81 -11.99 2.60
N PHE A 29 31.67 -12.11 3.28
CA PHE A 29 30.89 -13.33 3.18
C PHE A 29 30.34 -13.37 1.75
N SER A 30 31.14 -13.88 0.81
CA SER A 30 30.71 -14.14 -0.57
C SER A 30 30.89 -15.63 -0.84
N ASP A 31 29.79 -16.36 -0.96
CA ASP A 31 29.79 -17.74 -1.42
C ASP A 31 30.33 -17.81 -2.86
N GLU A 32 31.07 -18.87 -3.23
CA GLU A 32 31.62 -19.05 -4.59
C GLU A 32 30.55 -19.07 -5.70
N ARG A 33 29.28 -19.26 -5.32
CA ARG A 33 28.13 -19.12 -6.20
C ARG A 33 27.89 -17.68 -6.61
N ILE A 34 28.11 -16.69 -5.75
CA ILE A 34 27.96 -15.28 -6.10
C ILE A 34 29.32 -14.68 -6.44
N SER A 35 29.41 -14.13 -7.65
CA SER A 35 30.61 -13.43 -8.11
C SER A 35 30.59 -11.93 -7.77
N ALA A 36 29.40 -11.33 -7.73
CA ALA A 36 29.17 -9.96 -7.24
C ALA A 36 27.66 -9.69 -7.10
N THR A 37 27.26 -8.93 -6.08
CA THR A 37 26.01 -8.15 -6.10
C THR A 37 26.35 -6.66 -6.23
N GLU A 38 25.71 -5.98 -7.17
CA GLU A 38 25.89 -4.56 -7.43
C GLU A 38 24.55 -3.84 -7.20
N ILE A 39 24.55 -2.83 -6.34
CA ILE A 39 23.41 -1.94 -6.10
C ILE A 39 23.77 -0.55 -6.61
N THR A 40 23.01 -0.07 -7.59
CA THR A 40 23.15 1.29 -8.13
C THR A 40 21.94 2.10 -7.71
N TYR A 41 22.11 2.93 -6.68
CA TYR A 41 21.10 3.89 -6.26
C TYR A 41 20.88 4.95 -7.34
N LEU A 42 19.63 5.25 -7.65
CA LEU A 42 19.20 6.20 -8.67
C LEU A 42 18.88 7.59 -8.09
N ASN A 43 18.69 7.66 -6.76
CA ASN A 43 18.62 8.90 -5.99
C ASN A 43 19.55 8.88 -4.76
N GLU A 44 19.78 10.07 -4.19
CA GLU A 44 20.60 10.26 -2.98
C GLU A 44 19.74 10.34 -1.70
N ASP A 45 18.43 10.12 -1.82
CA ASP A 45 17.49 10.39 -0.74
C ASP A 45 17.64 9.35 0.38
N GLU A 46 17.67 9.84 1.62
CA GLU A 46 17.73 9.00 2.81
C GLU A 46 16.46 8.13 2.88
N GLY A 47 16.58 6.88 3.34
CA GLY A 47 15.45 5.95 3.41
C GLY A 47 15.02 5.35 2.06
N SER A 48 15.50 5.87 0.93
CA SER A 48 15.05 5.40 -0.39
C SER A 48 15.84 4.23 -0.97
N MET A 49 15.15 3.24 -1.53
CA MET A 49 15.68 2.12 -2.32
C MET A 49 15.28 2.21 -3.81
N ASP A 50 15.22 3.42 -4.36
CA ASP A 50 15.24 3.63 -5.80
C ASP A 50 16.60 3.17 -6.36
N ALA A 51 16.65 1.93 -6.86
CA ALA A 51 17.89 1.28 -7.22
C ALA A 51 17.73 0.19 -8.27
N LEU A 52 18.74 0.10 -9.15
CA LEU A 52 18.99 -1.08 -9.97
C LEU A 52 19.87 -2.06 -9.18
N ILE A 53 19.35 -3.27 -8.96
CA ILE A 53 20.10 -4.35 -8.32
C ILE A 53 20.48 -5.39 -9.36
N THR A 54 21.76 -5.73 -9.43
CA THR A 54 22.30 -6.77 -10.32
C THR A 54 22.99 -7.86 -9.51
N VAL A 55 22.63 -9.12 -9.76
CA VAL A 55 23.26 -10.31 -9.15
C VAL A 55 24.02 -11.07 -10.24
N LYS A 56 25.34 -11.19 -10.08
CA LYS A 56 26.22 -11.97 -10.95
C LYS A 56 26.63 -13.24 -10.24
N THR A 57 26.36 -14.39 -10.86
CA THR A 57 26.43 -15.70 -10.21
C THR A 57 27.03 -16.77 -11.13
N THR A 58 27.50 -17.87 -10.55
CA THR A 58 27.86 -19.09 -11.28
C THR A 58 26.69 -20.08 -11.38
N THR A 59 25.60 -19.83 -10.65
CA THR A 59 24.42 -20.70 -10.55
C THR A 59 23.14 -19.93 -10.89
N ASP A 60 22.49 -20.30 -11.99
CA ASP A 60 21.19 -19.72 -12.35
C ASP A 60 20.11 -20.09 -11.31
N GLY A 61 19.22 -19.14 -10.99
CA GLY A 61 18.16 -19.33 -10.01
C GLY A 61 17.45 -18.02 -9.66
N GLU A 62 16.57 -18.12 -8.67
CA GLU A 62 15.87 -16.98 -8.06
C GLU A 62 16.57 -16.60 -6.76
N TYR A 63 17.16 -15.41 -6.75
CA TYR A 63 17.85 -14.85 -5.60
C TYR A 63 16.89 -13.94 -4.86
N LYS A 64 16.58 -14.25 -3.61
CA LYS A 64 15.68 -13.44 -2.77
C LYS A 64 16.48 -12.52 -1.88
N LEU A 65 16.06 -11.25 -1.84
CA LEU A 65 16.71 -10.20 -1.07
C LEU A 65 15.85 -9.84 0.13
N PHE A 66 16.47 -9.80 1.32
CA PHE A 66 15.82 -9.47 2.58
C PHE A 66 16.53 -8.30 3.26
N TRP A 67 15.77 -7.44 3.93
CA TRP A 67 16.31 -6.47 4.87
C TRP A 67 16.86 -7.17 6.10
N ALA A 68 17.98 -6.66 6.63
CA ALA A 68 18.60 -7.17 7.84
C ALA A 68 19.15 -6.06 8.74
N ASP A 69 19.18 -6.39 10.03
CA ASP A 69 19.73 -5.54 11.10
C ASP A 69 21.28 -5.55 11.10
N GLU A 70 21.87 -4.83 12.04
CA GLU A 70 23.33 -4.75 12.22
C GLU A 70 23.99 -6.08 12.62
N ASP A 71 23.20 -7.02 13.14
CA ASP A 71 23.59 -8.36 13.55
C ASP A 71 23.35 -9.41 12.43
N PHE A 72 22.94 -8.96 11.24
CA PHE A 72 22.63 -9.77 10.05
C PHE A 72 21.44 -10.73 10.21
N ASN A 73 20.54 -10.46 11.16
CA ASN A 73 19.26 -11.15 11.24
C ASN A 73 18.29 -10.51 10.25
N LYS A 74 17.41 -11.33 9.68
CA LYS A 74 16.28 -10.80 8.89
C LYS A 74 15.49 -9.84 9.77
N LEU A 75 15.22 -8.66 9.24
CA LEU A 75 14.44 -7.66 9.94
C LEU A 75 13.01 -8.18 10.19
N THR A 76 12.45 -7.81 11.33
CA THR A 76 11.06 -8.05 11.73
C THR A 76 10.34 -6.71 11.85
N PHE A 77 9.02 -6.74 11.79
CA PHE A 77 8.20 -5.56 12.08
C PHE A 77 7.55 -5.71 13.45
N THR A 78 7.56 -4.67 14.27
CA THR A 78 6.95 -4.72 15.62
C THR A 78 5.51 -4.21 15.55
N LEU A 79 4.56 -5.08 15.88
CA LEU A 79 3.13 -4.81 15.94
C LEU A 79 2.66 -4.92 17.39
N GLY A 80 2.61 -3.79 18.10
CA GLY A 80 2.31 -3.77 19.53
C GLY A 80 3.38 -4.50 20.35
N GLU A 81 3.03 -5.65 20.93
CA GLU A 81 3.98 -6.53 21.66
C GLU A 81 4.51 -7.69 20.82
N GLU A 82 4.04 -7.86 19.58
CA GLU A 82 4.40 -8.98 18.71
C GLU A 82 5.41 -8.57 17.63
N GLU A 83 6.38 -9.44 17.34
CA GLU A 83 7.22 -9.32 16.14
C GLU A 83 6.61 -10.17 15.02
N ILE A 84 6.36 -9.54 13.88
CA ILE A 84 5.86 -10.20 12.68
C ILE A 84 6.93 -10.22 11.58
N GLU A 85 6.76 -11.17 10.65
CA GLU A 85 7.69 -11.33 9.53
C GLU A 85 7.67 -10.10 8.61
N LEU A 86 8.84 -9.74 8.11
CA LEU A 86 9.01 -8.88 6.95
C LEU A 86 9.47 -9.77 5.78
N SER A 87 8.70 -9.78 4.68
CA SER A 87 9.00 -10.65 3.53
C SER A 87 10.30 -10.27 2.81
N GLU A 88 10.66 -11.00 1.74
CA GLU A 88 11.62 -10.49 0.77
C GLU A 88 11.12 -9.17 0.17
N PHE A 89 12.05 -8.23 -0.11
CA PHE A 89 11.72 -6.98 -0.79
C PHE A 89 11.95 -7.05 -2.30
N ALA A 90 12.81 -7.98 -2.75
CA ALA A 90 13.06 -8.19 -4.17
C ALA A 90 13.43 -9.65 -4.47
N THR A 91 13.16 -10.06 -5.72
CA THR A 91 13.67 -11.32 -6.27
C THR A 91 14.37 -11.05 -7.59
N VAL A 92 15.63 -11.47 -7.71
CA VAL A 92 16.43 -11.37 -8.93
C VAL A 92 16.55 -12.74 -9.56
N THR A 93 15.96 -12.91 -10.74
CA THR A 93 16.11 -14.13 -11.53
C THR A 93 17.32 -14.02 -12.45
N THR A 94 18.28 -14.92 -12.28
CA THR A 94 19.52 -14.91 -13.06
C THR A 94 19.49 -15.99 -14.14
N TYR A 95 19.90 -15.64 -15.36
CA TYR A 95 20.08 -16.58 -16.47
C TYR A 95 21.47 -16.40 -17.08
N PHE A 96 22.16 -17.51 -17.36
CA PHE A 96 23.54 -17.49 -17.85
C PHE A 96 24.50 -16.70 -16.95
N GLY A 97 24.26 -16.75 -15.63
CA GLY A 97 25.11 -16.17 -14.61
C GLY A 97 24.85 -14.70 -14.27
N GLU A 98 23.79 -14.08 -14.78
CA GLU A 98 23.46 -12.68 -14.46
C GLU A 98 21.94 -12.43 -14.48
N GLY A 99 21.50 -11.54 -13.61
CA GLY A 99 20.13 -11.04 -13.56
C GLY A 99 20.07 -9.68 -12.87
N SER A 100 19.06 -8.89 -13.20
CA SER A 100 18.85 -7.57 -12.62
C SER A 100 17.38 -7.30 -12.37
N ILE A 101 17.08 -6.48 -11.36
CA ILE A 101 15.76 -5.92 -11.11
C ILE A 101 15.86 -4.41 -10.88
N ASP A 102 14.94 -3.68 -11.49
CA ASP A 102 14.74 -2.25 -11.27
C ASP A 102 13.64 -2.08 -10.23
N LEU A 103 13.95 -1.43 -9.10
CA LEU A 103 12.98 -1.22 -8.03
C LEU A 103 12.19 0.07 -8.28
N PRO A 104 10.89 0.12 -7.94
CA PRO A 104 10.12 1.36 -8.04
C PRO A 104 10.78 2.50 -7.25
N ASP A 105 10.71 3.72 -7.80
CA ASP A 105 11.34 4.94 -7.24
C ASP A 105 10.85 5.27 -5.81
N PHE A 106 9.69 4.74 -5.42
CA PHE A 106 9.09 4.90 -4.10
C PHE A 106 9.52 3.85 -3.08
N THR A 107 10.33 2.84 -3.45
CA THR A 107 10.64 1.72 -2.55
C THR A 107 11.37 2.24 -1.32
N ALA A 108 10.84 1.94 -0.14
CA ALA A 108 11.42 2.41 1.13
C ALA A 108 12.31 1.35 1.78
N ILE A 109 13.41 1.82 2.36
CA ILE A 109 14.27 1.09 3.29
C ILE A 109 13.62 1.20 4.67
N PRO A 110 13.17 0.09 5.29
CA PRO A 110 12.51 0.14 6.60
C PRO A 110 13.50 0.57 7.70
N GLU A 111 12.98 1.20 8.75
CA GLU A 111 13.80 1.55 9.91
C GLU A 111 14.51 0.32 10.51
N GLY A 112 15.75 0.51 10.97
CA GLY A 112 16.57 -0.57 11.51
C GLY A 112 17.26 -1.46 10.46
N ALA A 113 16.95 -1.31 9.17
CA ALA A 113 17.72 -1.97 8.12
C ALA A 113 19.10 -1.33 7.97
N SER A 114 20.15 -2.12 8.17
CA SER A 114 21.54 -1.72 7.89
C SER A 114 22.22 -2.61 6.85
N ASN A 115 21.59 -3.74 6.51
CA ASN A 115 22.13 -4.77 5.64
C ASN A 115 21.06 -5.32 4.69
N ILE A 116 21.53 -5.90 3.58
CA ILE A 116 20.72 -6.69 2.66
C ILE A 116 21.30 -8.11 2.61
N LEU A 117 20.45 -9.12 2.81
CA LEU A 117 20.81 -10.52 2.67
C LEU A 117 20.41 -11.02 1.28
N VAL A 118 21.39 -11.49 0.51
CA VAL A 118 21.14 -12.16 -0.77
C VAL A 118 21.09 -13.66 -0.53
N THR A 119 19.94 -14.28 -0.83
CA THR A 119 19.70 -15.69 -0.49
C THR A 119 19.32 -16.53 -1.71
N LEU A 120 19.71 -17.79 -1.71
CA LEU A 120 19.30 -18.79 -2.68
C LEU A 120 18.86 -20.07 -1.95
N ASN A 121 17.66 -20.57 -2.23
CA ASN A 121 17.10 -21.75 -1.56
C ASN A 121 17.10 -21.66 -0.01
N GLY A 122 16.94 -20.45 0.53
CA GLY A 122 16.91 -20.17 1.97
C GLY A 122 18.28 -20.05 2.64
N GLU A 123 19.37 -20.17 1.88
CA GLU A 123 20.73 -19.97 2.37
C GLU A 123 21.20 -18.55 2.02
N THR A 124 21.68 -17.78 3.00
CA THR A 124 22.38 -16.51 2.75
C THR A 124 23.71 -16.78 2.07
N LEU A 125 23.94 -16.12 0.95
CA LEU A 125 25.13 -16.28 0.11
C LEU A 125 26.03 -15.03 0.12
N GLU A 126 25.42 -13.86 0.26
CA GLU A 126 26.10 -12.58 0.35
C GLU A 126 25.35 -11.63 1.28
N ILE A 127 26.10 -10.73 1.90
CA ILE A 127 25.60 -9.64 2.73
C ILE A 127 26.13 -8.35 2.12
N PHE A 128 25.22 -7.39 1.90
CA PHE A 128 25.55 -6.06 1.40
C PHE A 128 25.24 -5.02 2.48
N ASP A 129 26.24 -4.23 2.88
CA ASP A 129 26.06 -3.13 3.82
C ASP A 129 25.29 -1.98 3.13
N ILE A 130 24.19 -1.55 3.72
CA ILE A 130 23.48 -0.35 3.25
C ILE A 130 24.33 0.86 3.65
N PRO A 131 24.67 1.77 2.71
CA PRO A 131 25.41 3.00 3.03
C PRO A 131 24.71 3.80 4.11
N GLU A 132 25.47 4.41 5.03
CA GLU A 132 24.93 5.12 6.20
C GLU A 132 23.96 6.23 5.78
N GLU A 133 24.28 6.94 4.70
CA GLU A 133 23.48 8.00 4.10
C GLU A 133 22.17 7.53 3.43
N LYS A 134 21.99 6.22 3.22
CA LYS A 134 20.76 5.64 2.66
C LYS A 134 19.89 4.99 3.73
N ARG A 135 20.41 4.72 4.92
CA ARG A 135 19.63 4.11 6.01
C ARG A 135 18.56 5.11 6.46
N ALA A 136 17.37 4.61 6.77
CA ALA A 136 16.30 5.46 7.22
C ALA A 136 16.51 5.93 8.67
N ASP A 137 16.40 7.24 8.91
CA ASP A 137 16.15 7.88 10.21
C ASP A 137 14.92 8.79 10.07
N ARG A 138 13.73 8.26 10.38
CA ARG A 138 12.46 8.97 10.12
C ARG A 138 12.03 9.88 11.26
N GLY A 139 12.79 9.88 12.35
CA GLY A 139 12.47 10.63 13.56
C GLY A 139 11.31 10.01 14.36
N GLU A 140 10.49 10.86 14.97
CA GLU A 140 9.39 10.41 15.84
C GLU A 140 8.14 10.14 15.01
N LEU A 141 7.59 8.92 15.14
CA LEU A 141 6.27 8.58 14.61
C LEU A 141 5.21 9.50 15.23
N ILE A 142 4.48 10.24 14.40
CA ILE A 142 3.41 11.14 14.86
C ILE A 142 2.13 10.34 15.13
N TYR A 143 1.73 9.53 14.15
CA TYR A 143 0.60 8.60 14.25
C TYR A 143 0.66 7.56 13.11
N SER A 144 -0.21 6.56 13.18
CA SER A 144 -0.41 5.57 12.12
C SER A 144 -1.88 5.44 11.77
N PHE A 145 -2.18 5.05 10.54
CA PHE A 145 -3.54 4.73 10.10
C PHE A 145 -3.57 3.51 9.19
N GLY A 146 -4.69 2.81 9.16
CA GLY A 146 -4.90 1.67 8.26
C GLY A 146 -5.61 2.10 6.97
N SER A 147 -5.29 1.43 5.86
CA SER A 147 -6.03 1.56 4.61
C SER A 147 -6.33 0.21 3.98
N ILE A 148 -7.61 -0.04 3.69
CA ILE A 148 -8.11 -1.28 3.08
C ILE A 148 -9.23 -0.96 2.09
N SER A 149 -9.48 -1.83 1.11
CA SER A 149 -10.49 -1.61 0.08
C SER A 149 -11.24 -2.90 -0.30
N ASP A 150 -12.35 -2.74 -1.03
CA ASP A 150 -13.01 -3.81 -1.79
C ASP A 150 -13.35 -5.03 -0.90
N LEU A 151 -14.19 -4.79 0.12
CA LEU A 151 -14.68 -5.84 1.02
C LEU A 151 -15.70 -6.74 0.32
N HIS A 152 -16.59 -6.15 -0.50
CA HIS A 152 -17.61 -6.88 -1.24
C HIS A 152 -18.44 -7.86 -0.39
N PHE A 153 -19.01 -7.39 0.73
CA PHE A 153 -19.98 -8.17 1.49
C PHE A 153 -21.09 -8.69 0.57
N ASN A 154 -21.45 -9.96 0.76
CA ASN A 154 -22.38 -10.80 0.01
C ASN A 154 -21.89 -11.28 -1.38
N ARG A 155 -20.61 -11.10 -1.72
CA ARG A 155 -20.08 -11.48 -3.04
C ARG A 155 -19.49 -12.88 -3.08
N TYR A 156 -18.72 -13.22 -2.03
CA TYR A 156 -17.89 -14.41 -1.96
C TYR A 156 -18.29 -15.23 -0.74
N GLU A 157 -18.42 -16.54 -0.90
CA GLU A 157 -18.84 -17.45 0.16
C GLU A 157 -17.75 -18.49 0.44
N LEU A 158 -17.46 -18.70 1.73
CA LEU A 158 -16.70 -19.82 2.25
C LEU A 158 -17.55 -21.09 2.25
N ASP A 159 -16.87 -22.24 2.38
CA ASP A 159 -17.53 -23.52 2.66
C ASP A 159 -18.49 -23.39 3.86
N GLY A 160 -19.78 -23.67 3.61
CA GLY A 160 -20.84 -23.53 4.60
C GLY A 160 -21.64 -22.23 4.52
N GLY A 161 -21.45 -21.42 3.48
CA GLY A 161 -22.27 -20.25 3.17
C GLY A 161 -21.99 -19.03 4.04
N LYS A 162 -20.79 -18.95 4.62
CA LYS A 162 -20.34 -17.76 5.35
C LYS A 162 -19.71 -16.78 4.37
N ASP A 163 -19.99 -15.50 4.55
CA ASP A 163 -19.38 -14.45 3.75
C ASP A 163 -17.86 -14.39 4.02
N VAL A 164 -17.05 -14.34 2.96
CA VAL A 164 -15.60 -14.16 3.08
C VAL A 164 -15.28 -12.84 3.77
N ALA A 165 -16.01 -11.76 3.42
CA ALA A 165 -15.78 -10.41 3.89
C ALA A 165 -15.87 -10.27 5.41
N GLU A 166 -16.79 -11.02 6.06
CA GLU A 166 -16.90 -11.02 7.52
C GLU A 166 -15.57 -11.43 8.19
N SER A 167 -14.92 -12.45 7.64
CA SER A 167 -13.71 -13.02 8.23
C SER A 167 -12.42 -12.28 7.85
N THR A 168 -12.37 -11.69 6.67
CA THR A 168 -11.21 -10.93 6.19
C THR A 168 -11.22 -9.52 6.78
N PHE A 169 -12.39 -8.87 6.85
CA PHE A 169 -12.53 -7.54 7.44
C PHE A 169 -12.19 -7.55 8.94
N ALA A 170 -12.78 -8.48 9.71
CA ALA A 170 -12.49 -8.59 11.14
C ALA A 170 -10.99 -8.83 11.40
N ARG A 171 -10.32 -9.62 10.55
CA ARG A 171 -8.88 -9.89 10.67
C ARG A 171 -8.04 -8.65 10.38
N ALA A 172 -8.38 -7.89 9.34
CA ALA A 172 -7.72 -6.62 9.03
C ALA A 172 -7.88 -5.61 10.17
N LEU A 173 -9.09 -5.47 10.73
CA LEU A 173 -9.31 -4.56 11.87
C LEU A 173 -8.57 -5.00 13.14
N THR A 174 -8.50 -6.31 13.43
CA THR A 174 -7.68 -6.83 14.54
C THR A 174 -6.19 -6.52 14.33
N PHE A 175 -5.68 -6.63 13.10
CA PHE A 175 -4.31 -6.23 12.80
C PHE A 175 -4.08 -4.76 13.12
N PHE A 176 -4.98 -3.87 12.68
CA PHE A 176 -4.86 -2.44 12.91
C PHE A 176 -5.04 -2.03 14.37
N ASP A 177 -5.88 -2.74 15.12
CA ASP A 177 -6.01 -2.58 16.58
C ASP A 177 -4.69 -2.88 17.30
N ASN A 178 -4.03 -3.99 16.92
CA ASN A 178 -2.71 -4.33 17.45
C ASN A 178 -1.63 -3.32 17.02
N ALA A 179 -1.78 -2.69 15.85
CA ALA A 179 -0.93 -1.60 15.39
C ALA A 179 -1.21 -0.25 16.08
N ALA A 180 -2.27 -0.18 16.91
CA ALA A 180 -2.74 1.03 17.58
C ALA A 180 -2.97 2.21 16.62
N VAL A 181 -3.57 1.95 15.45
CA VAL A 181 -3.88 3.00 14.48
C VAL A 181 -4.86 4.04 15.04
N SER A 182 -4.77 5.29 14.56
CA SER A 182 -5.73 6.34 14.90
C SER A 182 -7.05 6.20 14.13
N LEU A 183 -7.03 5.62 12.94
CA LEU A 183 -8.21 5.38 12.09
C LEU A 183 -7.94 4.29 11.04
N VAL A 184 -9.03 3.78 10.44
CA VAL A 184 -8.97 2.98 9.21
C VAL A 184 -9.80 3.66 8.12
N ALA A 185 -9.18 3.95 6.98
CA ALA A 185 -9.81 4.64 5.85
C ALA A 185 -9.92 3.73 4.61
N MET A 186 -11.02 3.84 3.87
CA MET A 186 -11.33 2.90 2.79
C MET A 186 -11.86 3.60 1.53
N PRO A 187 -11.30 3.30 0.34
CA PRO A 187 -11.83 3.81 -0.92
C PRO A 187 -12.94 2.90 -1.47
N GLY A 188 -13.95 2.55 -0.66
CA GLY A 188 -15.23 1.96 -1.10
C GLY A 188 -15.25 0.51 -1.57
N ASP A 189 -16.37 0.16 -2.23
CA ASP A 189 -16.79 -1.20 -2.58
C ASP A 189 -16.96 -2.11 -1.35
N ILE A 190 -17.84 -1.64 -0.46
CA ILE A 190 -18.17 -2.33 0.79
C ILE A 190 -19.11 -3.50 0.52
N SER A 191 -20.10 -3.31 -0.34
CA SER A 191 -21.16 -4.27 -0.64
C SER A 191 -21.04 -4.80 -2.08
N THR A 192 -21.82 -5.82 -2.41
CA THR A 192 -21.88 -6.37 -3.78
C THR A 192 -22.83 -5.59 -4.68
N ASP A 193 -23.98 -5.18 -4.12
CA ASP A 193 -25.10 -4.62 -4.87
C ASP A 193 -25.76 -3.42 -4.14
N GLY A 194 -25.10 -2.84 -3.12
CA GLY A 194 -25.66 -1.77 -2.29
C GLY A 194 -26.60 -2.26 -1.19
N GLU A 195 -26.47 -3.52 -0.76
CA GLU A 195 -27.38 -4.12 0.22
C GLU A 195 -27.31 -3.48 1.60
N LYS A 196 -28.48 -3.26 2.20
CA LYS A 196 -28.59 -2.89 3.61
C LYS A 196 -27.88 -3.89 4.53
N GLU A 197 -28.03 -5.19 4.28
CA GLU A 197 -27.43 -6.25 5.10
C GLU A 197 -25.90 -6.18 5.07
N ALA A 198 -25.30 -5.82 3.93
CA ALA A 198 -23.86 -5.58 3.82
C ALA A 198 -23.42 -4.40 4.70
N PHE A 199 -24.12 -3.26 4.61
CA PHE A 199 -23.80 -2.09 5.44
C PHE A 199 -23.98 -2.37 6.94
N MET A 200 -25.00 -3.14 7.32
CA MET A 200 -25.20 -3.61 8.69
C MET A 200 -24.07 -4.52 9.17
N ALA A 201 -23.60 -5.45 8.33
CA ALA A 201 -22.49 -6.34 8.67
C ALA A 201 -21.17 -5.55 8.85
N PHE A 202 -20.89 -4.61 7.93
CA PHE A 202 -19.79 -3.68 8.06
C PHE A 202 -19.84 -2.91 9.39
N ASN A 203 -20.99 -2.29 9.69
CA ASN A 203 -21.17 -1.52 10.92
C ASN A 203 -20.99 -2.39 12.17
N SER A 204 -21.54 -3.60 12.17
CA SER A 204 -21.44 -4.52 13.30
C SER A 204 -20.00 -4.91 13.59
N ILE A 205 -19.17 -5.13 12.57
CA ILE A 205 -17.77 -5.53 12.75
C ILE A 205 -16.91 -4.32 13.13
N SER A 206 -17.09 -3.18 12.46
CA SER A 206 -16.32 -1.96 12.75
C SER A 206 -16.61 -1.38 14.13
N SER A 207 -17.83 -1.54 14.65
CA SER A 207 -18.22 -1.05 15.99
C SER A 207 -17.58 -1.81 17.15
N ASP A 208 -16.89 -2.91 16.89
CA ASP A 208 -16.16 -3.68 17.92
C ASP A 208 -14.77 -3.05 18.23
N TYR A 209 -14.38 -1.99 17.52
CA TYR A 209 -13.08 -1.33 17.63
C TYR A 209 -13.21 0.13 18.09
N ASP A 210 -12.22 0.62 18.84
CA ASP A 210 -12.25 1.97 19.44
C ASP A 210 -11.86 3.09 18.45
N PHE A 211 -11.14 2.77 17.37
CA PHE A 211 -10.78 3.73 16.32
C PHE A 211 -11.90 3.86 15.27
N PRO A 212 -12.06 5.04 14.65
CA PRO A 212 -13.02 5.22 13.56
C PRO A 212 -12.64 4.43 12.31
N VAL A 213 -13.66 3.85 11.67
CA VAL A 213 -13.55 3.26 10.32
C VAL A 213 -14.41 4.07 9.36
N TYR A 214 -13.75 4.72 8.39
CA TYR A 214 -14.37 5.59 7.42
C TYR A 214 -14.18 5.09 6.00
N THR A 215 -15.19 5.27 5.15
CA THR A 215 -15.18 4.81 3.77
C THR A 215 -15.92 5.76 2.83
N THR A 216 -15.55 5.70 1.56
CA THR A 216 -16.36 6.23 0.45
C THR A 216 -17.26 5.15 -0.13
N THR A 217 -18.24 5.52 -0.95
CA THR A 217 -18.92 4.58 -1.85
C THR A 217 -17.99 4.16 -2.99
N GLY A 218 -18.10 2.90 -3.39
CA GLY A 218 -17.61 2.39 -4.67
C GLY A 218 -18.75 2.13 -5.67
N ASN A 219 -18.44 1.55 -6.83
CA ASN A 219 -19.47 1.28 -7.83
C ASN A 219 -20.43 0.18 -7.40
N HIS A 220 -19.95 -0.82 -6.67
CA HIS A 220 -20.78 -1.91 -6.20
C HIS A 220 -21.74 -1.45 -5.10
N ASP A 221 -21.35 -0.43 -4.32
CA ASP A 221 -22.22 0.18 -3.31
C ASP A 221 -23.41 0.91 -3.92
N LEU A 222 -23.29 1.38 -5.16
CA LEU A 222 -24.28 2.18 -5.87
C LEU A 222 -25.07 1.36 -6.90
N HIS A 223 -25.09 0.04 -6.77
CA HIS A 223 -25.85 -0.85 -7.64
C HIS A 223 -27.35 -0.90 -7.27
N ALA A 224 -28.05 -2.00 -7.59
CA ALA A 224 -29.49 -2.03 -7.75
C ALA A 224 -30.27 -1.91 -6.44
N LYS A 225 -29.64 -2.22 -5.30
CA LYS A 225 -30.28 -2.20 -3.98
C LYS A 225 -29.85 -1.01 -3.13
N TYR A 226 -29.02 -0.12 -3.67
CA TYR A 226 -28.56 1.06 -2.95
C TYR A 226 -29.72 1.95 -2.51
N GLU A 227 -29.74 2.25 -1.22
CA GLU A 227 -30.58 3.30 -0.64
C GLU A 227 -29.68 4.18 0.23
N LYS A 228 -29.65 5.48 -0.08
CA LYS A 228 -28.82 6.45 0.64
C LYS A 228 -29.11 6.45 2.13
N GLU A 229 -30.37 6.28 2.53
CA GLU A 229 -30.78 6.23 3.93
C GLU A 229 -30.12 5.06 4.68
N ASN A 230 -29.91 3.91 4.02
CA ASN A 230 -29.20 2.78 4.63
C ASN A 230 -27.70 3.08 4.75
N TRP A 231 -27.09 3.69 3.72
CA TRP A 231 -25.70 4.14 3.81
C TRP A 231 -25.49 5.08 5.00
N LEU A 232 -26.28 6.15 5.09
CA LEU A 232 -26.17 7.13 6.18
C LEU A 232 -26.44 6.54 7.57
N ALA A 233 -27.21 5.44 7.66
CA ALA A 233 -27.55 4.81 8.92
C ALA A 233 -26.47 3.88 9.47
N TYR A 234 -25.66 3.26 8.60
CA TYR A 234 -24.73 2.19 8.99
C TYR A 234 -23.26 2.50 8.66
N MET A 235 -23.01 3.38 7.69
CA MET A 235 -21.66 3.74 7.26
C MET A 235 -21.22 5.06 7.90
N ASN A 236 -19.92 5.21 8.11
CA ASN A 236 -19.30 6.45 8.61
C ASN A 236 -19.98 6.98 9.88
N THR A 237 -20.03 6.13 10.91
CA THR A 237 -20.70 6.44 12.18
C THR A 237 -20.14 7.74 12.78
N GLY A 238 -21.02 8.65 13.19
CA GLY A 238 -20.65 9.95 13.76
C GLY A 238 -20.41 11.07 12.75
N VAL A 239 -20.57 10.84 11.43
CA VAL A 239 -20.35 11.89 10.41
C VAL A 239 -21.62 12.69 10.10
N TYR A 240 -22.75 12.00 9.90
CA TYR A 240 -23.96 12.58 9.29
C TYR A 240 -25.02 13.07 10.29
N GLY A 241 -24.78 12.92 11.59
CA GLY A 241 -25.68 13.36 12.66
C GLY A 241 -25.60 14.86 12.97
N GLU A 242 -26.53 15.36 13.80
CA GLU A 242 -26.46 16.73 14.36
C GLU A 242 -25.23 16.90 15.25
N GLU A 243 -24.95 15.89 16.08
CA GLU A 243 -23.71 15.78 16.85
C GLU A 243 -22.72 14.94 16.05
N LYS A 244 -21.60 15.57 15.68
CA LYS A 244 -20.54 14.95 14.91
C LYS A 244 -19.43 14.43 15.82
N ALA A 245 -18.79 13.34 15.42
CA ALA A 245 -17.59 12.84 16.07
C ALA A 245 -16.46 13.88 16.01
N GLU A 246 -15.51 13.76 16.94
CA GLU A 246 -14.28 14.56 16.91
C GLU A 246 -13.52 14.34 15.59
N GLY A 247 -12.85 15.39 15.10
CA GLY A 247 -12.17 15.39 13.81
C GLY A 247 -13.08 15.67 12.61
N ILE A 248 -14.41 15.47 12.68
CA ILE A 248 -15.29 15.78 11.54
C ILE A 248 -15.53 17.30 11.41
N ILE A 249 -14.78 17.93 10.50
CA ILE A 249 -14.77 19.40 10.34
C ILE A 249 -15.64 19.91 9.19
N ASN A 250 -15.95 19.08 8.20
CA ASN A 250 -16.81 19.45 7.08
C ASN A 250 -17.63 18.26 6.56
N VAL A 251 -18.86 18.51 6.13
CA VAL A 251 -19.70 17.55 5.39
C VAL A 251 -20.34 18.32 4.25
N ALA A 252 -20.19 17.83 3.02
CA ALA A 252 -20.69 18.48 1.82
C ALA A 252 -22.23 18.47 1.77
N ASP A 253 -22.80 19.39 0.97
CA ASP A 253 -24.25 19.51 0.81
C ASP A 253 -24.90 18.29 0.14
N ASN A 254 -24.11 17.45 -0.56
CA ASN A 254 -24.61 16.16 -1.04
C ASN A 254 -24.86 15.17 0.10
N GLY A 255 -24.42 15.47 1.32
CA GLY A 255 -24.62 14.66 2.52
C GLY A 255 -23.88 13.32 2.51
N LEU A 256 -22.86 13.16 1.66
CA LEU A 256 -22.04 11.95 1.58
C LEU A 256 -20.57 12.27 1.81
N ASP A 257 -20.06 13.31 1.15
CA ASP A 257 -18.65 13.68 1.21
C ASP A 257 -18.33 14.43 2.50
N PHE A 258 -17.15 14.20 3.06
CA PHE A 258 -16.76 14.81 4.32
C PHE A 258 -15.26 14.92 4.49
N VAL A 259 -14.88 15.72 5.47
CA VAL A 259 -13.49 15.95 5.88
C VAL A 259 -13.34 15.57 7.35
N TYR A 260 -12.36 14.71 7.62
CA TYR A 260 -11.85 14.40 8.95
C TYR A 260 -10.46 15.05 9.12
N GLU A 261 -10.22 15.70 10.25
CA GLU A 261 -8.93 16.23 10.65
C GLU A 261 -8.38 15.36 11.77
N GLU A 262 -7.19 14.78 11.57
CA GLU A 262 -6.53 13.93 12.55
C GLU A 262 -6.11 14.77 13.77
N PRO A 263 -6.63 14.49 14.97
CA PRO A 263 -6.41 15.36 16.14
C PRO A 263 -4.95 15.52 16.55
N SER A 264 -4.10 14.52 16.29
CA SER A 264 -2.69 14.52 16.69
C SER A 264 -1.80 15.41 15.82
N SER A 265 -2.05 15.45 14.51
CA SER A 265 -1.21 16.16 13.53
C SER A 265 -1.90 17.35 12.87
N GLY A 266 -3.23 17.34 12.79
CA GLY A 266 -4.01 18.26 11.98
C GLY A 266 -4.05 17.88 10.49
N ASP A 267 -3.52 16.72 10.09
CA ASP A 267 -3.58 16.23 8.72
C ASP A 267 -5.03 15.94 8.30
N ILE A 268 -5.29 16.05 7.00
CA ILE A 268 -6.66 16.11 6.46
C ILE A 268 -6.99 14.86 5.68
N PHE A 269 -8.08 14.20 6.05
CA PHE A 269 -8.65 13.06 5.34
C PHE A 269 -9.92 13.50 4.64
N ILE A 270 -9.95 13.39 3.32
CA ILE A 270 -11.13 13.73 2.50
C ILE A 270 -11.72 12.43 1.96
N PHE A 271 -13.00 12.21 2.25
CA PHE A 271 -13.76 11.06 1.76
C PHE A 271 -14.72 11.53 0.66
N LEU A 272 -14.32 11.32 -0.59
CA LEU A 272 -15.10 11.70 -1.76
C LEU A 272 -15.85 10.47 -2.28
N ASN A 273 -17.17 10.53 -2.32
CA ASN A 273 -18.04 9.42 -2.67
C ASN A 273 -18.38 9.43 -4.15
N GLN A 274 -18.37 8.26 -4.78
CA GLN A 274 -19.03 8.09 -6.06
C GLN A 274 -20.54 8.36 -5.89
N THR A 275 -21.16 8.92 -6.93
CA THR A 275 -22.63 9.11 -7.01
C THR A 275 -23.26 8.28 -8.12
N SER A 276 -22.45 7.52 -8.86
CA SER A 276 -22.86 6.63 -9.93
C SER A 276 -22.04 5.34 -9.94
N ASN A 277 -22.67 4.23 -10.34
CA ASN A 277 -21.99 2.96 -10.64
C ASN A 277 -21.53 2.83 -12.11
N GLY A 278 -21.71 3.90 -12.90
CA GLY A 278 -21.54 3.89 -14.35
C GLY A 278 -20.09 3.77 -14.79
N TYR A 279 -19.66 2.53 -15.04
CA TYR A 279 -18.38 2.23 -15.70
C TYR A 279 -18.54 1.73 -17.14
N GLY A 280 -19.77 1.52 -17.57
CA GLY A 280 -20.12 0.77 -18.78
C GLY A 280 -20.30 1.61 -20.05
N MET A 281 -20.41 2.94 -19.96
CA MET A 281 -20.59 3.81 -21.13
C MET A 281 -19.49 4.87 -21.24
N LEU A 282 -19.18 5.24 -22.48
CA LEU A 282 -18.29 6.37 -22.78
C LEU A 282 -18.84 7.64 -22.11
N PHE A 283 -18.02 8.26 -21.26
CA PHE A 283 -18.32 9.52 -20.55
C PHE A 283 -19.32 9.44 -19.40
N ASP A 284 -19.53 8.26 -18.82
CA ASP A 284 -20.26 8.18 -17.54
C ASP A 284 -19.52 8.98 -16.48
N ALA A 285 -20.21 9.97 -15.91
CA ALA A 285 -19.71 10.73 -14.78
C ALA A 285 -19.96 9.95 -13.48
N LEU A 286 -18.93 9.89 -12.65
CA LEU A 286 -18.94 9.25 -11.34
C LEU A 286 -19.12 10.29 -10.23
N LEU A 287 -18.80 11.55 -10.54
CA LEU A 287 -18.91 12.69 -9.65
C LEU A 287 -19.79 13.78 -10.27
N GLU A 288 -20.56 14.44 -9.43
CA GLU A 288 -21.29 15.64 -9.82
C GLU A 288 -20.35 16.86 -9.87
N SER A 289 -20.69 17.86 -10.68
CA SER A 289 -19.89 19.10 -10.76
C SER A 289 -19.81 19.83 -9.41
N SER A 290 -20.88 19.79 -8.60
CA SER A 290 -20.94 20.34 -7.25
C SER A 290 -19.98 19.64 -6.28
N GLN A 291 -19.78 18.32 -6.41
CA GLN A 291 -18.79 17.59 -5.60
C GLN A 291 -17.38 18.08 -5.92
N LEU A 292 -17.08 18.31 -7.20
CA LEU A 292 -15.77 18.82 -7.63
C LEU A 292 -15.56 20.29 -7.25
N ASP A 293 -16.61 21.12 -7.24
CA ASP A 293 -16.55 22.48 -6.71
C ASP A 293 -16.23 22.45 -5.20
N TRP A 294 -16.87 21.55 -4.45
CA TRP A 294 -16.62 21.37 -3.03
C TRP A 294 -15.19 20.87 -2.75
N LEU A 295 -14.74 19.86 -3.50
CA LEU A 295 -13.39 19.31 -3.39
C LEU A 295 -12.33 20.38 -3.67
N GLU A 296 -12.48 21.15 -4.75
CA GLU A 296 -11.58 22.26 -5.09
C GLU A 296 -11.49 23.28 -3.94
N ALA A 297 -12.61 23.59 -3.29
CA ALA A 297 -12.61 24.46 -2.12
C ALA A 297 -11.93 23.84 -0.88
N GLN A 298 -12.07 22.52 -0.66
CA GLN A 298 -11.38 21.84 0.45
C GLN A 298 -9.87 21.80 0.21
N LEU A 299 -9.43 21.47 -1.01
CA LEU A 299 -8.02 21.45 -1.38
C LEU A 299 -7.37 22.83 -1.21
N GLU A 300 -8.03 23.91 -1.67
CA GLU A 300 -7.51 25.27 -1.45
C GLU A 300 -7.49 25.66 0.04
N THR A 301 -8.48 25.23 0.82
CA THR A 301 -8.55 25.50 2.27
C THR A 301 -7.42 24.81 3.04
N HIS A 302 -6.98 23.64 2.56
CA HIS A 302 -6.03 22.76 3.24
C HIS A 302 -4.71 22.58 2.48
N LYS A 303 -4.38 23.48 1.54
CA LYS A 303 -3.18 23.40 0.71
C LYS A 303 -1.84 23.42 1.48
N ASP A 304 -1.85 23.93 2.71
CA ASP A 304 -0.68 24.00 3.59
C ASP A 304 -0.62 22.83 4.59
N LYS A 305 -1.41 21.77 4.35
CA LYS A 305 -1.48 20.56 5.17
C LYS A 305 -1.35 19.33 4.27
N SER A 306 -0.93 18.20 4.82
CA SER A 306 -1.03 16.92 4.10
C SER A 306 -2.49 16.51 3.96
N VAL A 307 -2.87 16.10 2.75
CA VAL A 307 -4.24 15.70 2.41
C VAL A 307 -4.26 14.26 1.92
N TYR A 308 -4.93 13.39 2.65
CA TYR A 308 -5.22 12.01 2.25
C TYR A 308 -6.62 11.96 1.63
N LEU A 309 -6.69 11.89 0.31
CA LEU A 309 -7.94 11.80 -0.43
C LEU A 309 -8.29 10.35 -0.70
N PHE A 310 -9.46 9.91 -0.25
CA PHE A 310 -10.03 8.61 -0.57
C PHE A 310 -11.13 8.78 -1.63
N PHE A 311 -11.02 8.03 -2.73
CA PHE A 311 -12.06 7.90 -3.75
C PHE A 311 -11.86 6.58 -4.50
N HIS A 312 -12.95 5.85 -4.73
CA HIS A 312 -12.88 4.45 -5.16
C HIS A 312 -12.20 4.23 -6.51
N THR A 313 -12.49 5.08 -7.51
CA THR A 313 -12.06 4.81 -8.89
C THR A 313 -10.57 4.95 -9.09
N PHE A 314 -9.96 3.86 -9.56
CA PHE A 314 -8.60 3.86 -10.07
C PHE A 314 -8.46 4.79 -11.30
N LEU A 315 -7.59 5.78 -11.22
CA LEU A 315 -7.33 6.73 -12.32
C LEU A 315 -6.12 6.33 -13.17
N THR A 316 -6.35 5.61 -14.28
CA THR A 316 -5.30 5.14 -15.23
C THR A 316 -4.50 6.27 -15.90
N LYS A 317 -3.37 6.01 -16.59
CA LYS A 317 -2.61 7.11 -17.26
C LYS A 317 -3.49 7.93 -18.22
N ALA A 318 -3.47 9.26 -18.05
CA ALA A 318 -4.29 10.20 -18.83
C ALA A 318 -3.91 10.28 -20.32
N LYS A 319 -2.69 9.87 -20.69
CA LYS A 319 -2.16 9.84 -22.06
C LYS A 319 -1.26 8.62 -22.22
N GLY A 320 -1.20 8.09 -23.45
CA GLY A 320 -0.44 6.87 -23.76
C GLY A 320 -1.38 5.71 -24.08
N ASN A 321 -0.87 4.48 -24.00
CA ASN A 321 -1.71 3.31 -24.16
C ASN A 321 -2.58 3.14 -22.90
N PRO A 322 -3.91 3.32 -22.97
CA PRO A 322 -4.77 3.16 -21.80
C PRO A 322 -4.71 1.74 -21.24
N MET A 323 -4.30 0.76 -22.04
CA MET A 323 -4.14 -0.64 -21.64
C MET A 323 -2.86 -0.91 -20.82
N THR A 324 -1.97 0.08 -20.70
CA THR A 324 -0.72 0.02 -19.91
C THR A 324 -0.57 1.26 -19.02
N GLY A 325 -1.69 1.92 -18.69
CA GLY A 325 -1.71 3.01 -17.73
C GLY A 325 -1.55 2.50 -16.30
N THR A 326 -1.29 3.41 -15.36
CA THR A 326 -1.36 3.18 -13.90
C THR A 326 -2.58 2.29 -13.60
N GLY A 327 -2.40 1.18 -12.87
CA GLY A 327 -3.50 0.26 -12.49
C GLY A 327 -3.93 -0.79 -13.51
N ASN A 328 -3.51 -0.66 -14.77
CA ASN A 328 -3.72 -1.70 -15.78
C ASN A 328 -2.47 -2.55 -15.92
N LEU A 329 -2.66 -3.86 -16.05
CA LEU A 329 -1.56 -4.80 -16.22
C LEU A 329 -1.47 -5.25 -17.68
N GLN A 330 -0.25 -5.45 -18.15
CA GLN A 330 0.03 -6.19 -19.37
C GLN A 330 1.09 -7.23 -19.07
N ASN A 331 0.82 -8.49 -19.40
CA ASN A 331 1.80 -9.55 -19.19
C ASN A 331 2.74 -9.74 -20.39
N GLU A 332 3.70 -10.64 -20.26
CA GLU A 332 4.74 -10.95 -21.25
C GLU A 332 4.18 -11.41 -22.61
N LEU A 333 2.97 -11.99 -22.64
CA LEU A 333 2.29 -12.34 -23.90
C LEU A 333 1.61 -11.14 -24.59
N GLY A 334 1.65 -9.96 -23.97
CA GLY A 334 0.96 -8.76 -24.44
C GLY A 334 -0.53 -8.73 -24.12
N TRP A 335 -1.05 -9.65 -23.29
CA TRP A 335 -2.44 -9.60 -22.84
C TRP A 335 -2.61 -8.50 -21.81
N SER A 336 -3.58 -7.62 -22.06
CA SER A 336 -3.89 -6.52 -21.17
C SER A 336 -5.13 -6.83 -20.33
N TYR A 337 -5.08 -6.41 -19.06
CA TYR A 337 -6.14 -6.51 -18.09
C TYR A 337 -6.63 -5.11 -17.72
N PRO A 338 -7.41 -4.47 -18.60
CA PRO A 338 -7.91 -3.14 -18.33
C PRO A 338 -8.99 -3.20 -17.25
N LEU A 339 -8.91 -2.28 -16.30
CA LEU A 339 -10.05 -1.93 -15.47
C LEU A 339 -11.06 -1.19 -16.34
N PHE A 340 -12.34 -1.45 -16.13
CA PHE A 340 -13.41 -0.79 -16.87
C PHE A 340 -13.59 0.64 -16.35
N TYR A 341 -12.73 1.55 -16.79
CA TYR A 341 -12.94 2.97 -16.67
C TYR A 341 -12.38 3.69 -17.89
N THR A 342 -13.25 4.34 -18.66
CA THR A 342 -12.84 5.04 -19.88
C THR A 342 -12.46 6.47 -19.54
N PRO A 343 -11.19 6.89 -19.74
CA PRO A 343 -10.77 8.26 -19.45
C PRO A 343 -11.47 9.26 -20.37
N GLY A 344 -11.57 10.51 -19.92
CA GLY A 344 -12.12 11.62 -20.73
C GLY A 344 -13.54 12.05 -20.39
N ALA A 345 -14.20 11.45 -19.39
CA ALA A 345 -15.39 12.02 -18.79
C ALA A 345 -15.06 13.41 -18.18
N SER A 346 -16.00 14.35 -18.17
CA SER A 346 -15.69 15.73 -17.77
C SER A 346 -15.28 15.87 -16.30
N ASP A 347 -15.89 15.06 -15.45
CA ASP A 347 -15.57 14.94 -14.03
C ASP A 347 -14.20 14.30 -13.80
N GLU A 348 -13.90 13.22 -14.53
CA GLU A 348 -12.58 12.55 -14.54
C GLU A 348 -11.45 13.52 -14.89
N VAL A 349 -11.61 14.25 -15.99
CA VAL A 349 -10.64 15.22 -16.48
C VAL A 349 -10.43 16.33 -15.44
N ARG A 350 -11.50 16.78 -14.79
CA ARG A 350 -11.44 17.82 -13.76
C ARG A 350 -10.79 17.31 -12.48
N LEU A 351 -11.13 16.10 -12.00
CA LEU A 351 -10.50 15.48 -10.84
C LEU A 351 -8.99 15.33 -11.05
N ARG A 352 -8.56 14.82 -12.21
CA ARG A 352 -7.12 14.75 -12.53
C ARG A 352 -6.42 16.10 -12.57
N LYS A 353 -7.13 17.15 -13.00
CA LYS A 353 -6.58 18.51 -13.00
C LYS A 353 -6.34 18.97 -11.56
N LEU A 354 -7.34 18.80 -10.69
CA LEU A 354 -7.21 19.12 -9.26
C LEU A 354 -6.04 18.34 -8.64
N LEU A 355 -5.97 17.03 -8.86
CA LEU A 355 -4.87 16.19 -8.36
C LEU A 355 -3.50 16.53 -8.95
N ARG A 356 -3.43 17.22 -10.08
CA ARG A 356 -2.14 17.66 -10.63
C ARG A 356 -1.70 19.00 -10.03
N GLU A 357 -2.65 19.81 -9.59
CA GLU A 357 -2.42 21.16 -9.07
C GLU A 357 -2.19 21.17 -7.55
N ASN A 358 -2.29 20.01 -6.88
CA ASN A 358 -2.12 19.85 -5.43
C ASN A 358 -1.17 18.67 -5.17
N ASP A 359 0.10 18.97 -4.92
CA ASP A 359 1.19 18.03 -4.65
C ASP A 359 1.17 17.46 -3.23
N ASN A 360 0.62 18.23 -2.28
CA ASN A 360 0.32 17.85 -0.89
C ASN A 360 -0.78 16.78 -0.74
N VAL A 361 -1.31 16.24 -1.85
CA VAL A 361 -2.37 15.23 -1.85
C VAL A 361 -1.78 13.85 -2.09
N THR A 362 -2.11 12.90 -1.19
CA THR A 362 -1.99 11.47 -1.44
C THR A 362 -3.38 10.89 -1.69
N PHE A 363 -3.60 10.39 -2.90
CA PHE A 363 -4.87 9.87 -3.40
C PHE A 363 -4.92 8.34 -3.32
N PHE A 364 -5.70 7.83 -2.36
CA PHE A 364 -5.98 6.42 -2.17
C PHE A 364 -7.21 5.98 -2.97
N ASN A 365 -7.06 4.89 -3.72
CA ASN A 365 -8.10 4.30 -4.56
C ASN A 365 -8.13 2.78 -4.48
N GLY A 366 -9.25 2.18 -4.91
CA GLY A 366 -9.47 0.73 -4.89
C GLY A 366 -9.79 0.21 -6.30
N HIS A 367 -10.87 -0.56 -6.43
CA HIS A 367 -11.50 -1.01 -7.69
C HIS A 367 -10.71 -2.05 -8.50
N SER A 368 -9.38 -1.93 -8.50
CA SER A 368 -8.53 -2.80 -9.30
C SER A 368 -8.43 -4.21 -8.72
N HIS A 369 -8.53 -4.30 -7.40
CA HIS A 369 -8.24 -5.48 -6.58
C HIS A 369 -6.83 -6.06 -6.78
N TRP A 370 -5.93 -5.47 -7.57
CA TRP A 370 -4.67 -6.14 -7.87
C TRP A 370 -3.88 -6.39 -6.59
N ALA A 371 -3.37 -7.61 -6.44
CA ALA A 371 -2.44 -7.94 -5.38
C ALA A 371 -1.15 -7.14 -5.58
N TYR A 372 -0.49 -6.72 -4.50
CA TYR A 372 0.64 -5.81 -4.61
C TYR A 372 1.81 -6.38 -5.41
N HIS A 373 2.05 -7.70 -5.34
CA HIS A 373 3.12 -8.33 -6.12
C HIS A 373 2.90 -8.26 -7.63
N MET A 374 1.72 -7.87 -8.12
CA MET A 374 1.48 -7.62 -9.54
C MET A 374 2.22 -6.41 -10.09
N GLN A 375 2.87 -5.61 -9.23
CA GLN A 375 3.76 -4.53 -9.68
C GLN A 375 4.92 -5.02 -10.57
N THR A 376 5.25 -6.31 -10.53
CA THR A 376 6.22 -6.93 -11.45
C THR A 376 5.81 -6.79 -12.92
N LEU A 377 4.50 -6.64 -13.20
CA LEU A 377 3.96 -6.39 -14.54
C LEU A 377 3.72 -4.90 -14.81
N ASN A 378 3.70 -4.07 -13.77
CA ASN A 378 3.55 -2.62 -13.87
C ASN A 378 4.11 -1.92 -12.60
N PRO A 379 5.31 -1.31 -12.65
CA PRO A 379 5.92 -0.70 -11.46
C PRO A 379 5.11 0.48 -10.89
N ASP A 380 4.26 1.12 -11.72
CA ASP A 380 3.36 2.21 -11.29
C ASP A 380 2.05 1.69 -10.66
N LEU A 381 1.91 0.38 -10.41
CA LEU A 381 0.66 -0.22 -9.96
C LEU A 381 0.24 0.25 -8.57
N ASN A 382 1.14 0.09 -7.60
CA ASN A 382 0.83 0.25 -6.18
C ASN A 382 0.94 1.70 -5.75
N ILE A 383 1.98 2.39 -6.23
CA ILE A 383 2.22 3.81 -5.97
C ILE A 383 2.77 4.48 -7.24
N SER A 384 2.34 5.71 -7.50
CA SER A 384 2.83 6.53 -8.62
C SER A 384 2.54 8.01 -8.41
N LYS A 385 2.92 8.87 -9.35
CA LYS A 385 2.63 10.32 -9.33
C LYS A 385 1.75 10.76 -10.51
N ASN A 386 0.86 11.74 -10.29
CA ASN A 386 0.07 12.37 -11.35
C ASN A 386 0.85 13.46 -12.10
N GLY A 387 1.84 13.04 -12.89
CA GLY A 387 2.85 13.96 -13.42
C GLY A 387 3.93 14.25 -12.38
N GLU A 388 5.01 14.91 -12.79
CA GLU A 388 6.22 15.07 -11.96
C GLU A 388 5.93 15.77 -10.62
N ASP A 389 5.11 16.82 -10.63
CA ASP A 389 4.81 17.65 -9.45
C ASP A 389 3.35 17.47 -8.95
N GLY A 390 2.71 16.34 -9.22
CA GLY A 390 1.31 16.11 -8.85
C GLY A 390 1.13 15.33 -7.55
N ALA A 391 -0.13 15.09 -7.20
CA ALA A 391 -0.53 14.19 -6.13
C ALA A 391 0.11 12.80 -6.29
N THR A 392 0.46 12.19 -5.15
CA THR A 392 0.83 10.77 -5.07
C THR A 392 -0.42 9.92 -5.18
N TYR A 393 -0.41 8.88 -6.02
CA TYR A 393 -1.51 7.93 -6.18
C TYR A 393 -1.14 6.63 -5.50
N VAL A 394 -2.03 6.11 -4.66
CA VAL A 394 -1.86 4.85 -3.92
C VAL A 394 -3.02 3.94 -4.22
N HIS A 395 -2.72 2.77 -4.77
CA HIS A 395 -3.68 1.69 -4.99
C HIS A 395 -3.78 0.83 -3.74
N VAL A 396 -4.98 0.67 -3.20
CA VAL A 396 -5.26 -0.18 -2.05
C VAL A 396 -5.82 -1.50 -2.54
N SER A 397 -5.13 -2.60 -2.26
CA SER A 397 -5.59 -3.93 -2.68
C SER A 397 -6.89 -4.35 -1.98
N SER A 398 -7.52 -5.41 -2.50
CA SER A 398 -8.75 -5.94 -1.93
C SER A 398 -8.46 -6.76 -0.68
N VAL A 399 -9.22 -6.53 0.38
CA VAL A 399 -9.15 -7.37 1.58
C VAL A 399 -9.83 -8.72 1.36
N SER A 400 -10.82 -8.81 0.48
CA SER A 400 -11.62 -10.04 0.33
C SER A 400 -11.22 -10.91 -0.85
N SER A 401 -10.79 -10.32 -1.97
CA SER A 401 -10.42 -11.05 -3.18
C SER A 401 -9.41 -10.25 -4.01
N PRO A 402 -8.12 -10.20 -3.58
CA PRO A 402 -7.06 -9.74 -4.45
C PRO A 402 -7.08 -10.47 -5.80
N ARG A 403 -6.69 -9.77 -6.87
CA ARG A 403 -6.57 -10.32 -8.21
C ARG A 403 -5.11 -10.59 -8.53
N ILE A 404 -4.88 -11.72 -9.18
CA ILE A 404 -3.57 -12.10 -9.70
C ILE A 404 -3.66 -12.49 -11.17
N THR A 405 -2.55 -12.41 -11.87
CA THR A 405 -2.33 -13.00 -13.19
C THR A 405 -0.87 -13.41 -13.31
N GLY A 406 -0.57 -14.38 -14.17
CA GLY A 406 0.79 -14.77 -14.52
C GLY A 406 1.25 -14.21 -15.88
N ASP A 407 2.56 -14.32 -16.12
CA ASP A 407 3.26 -13.90 -17.34
C ASP A 407 2.62 -14.42 -18.63
N TYR A 408 2.04 -15.62 -18.57
CA TYR A 408 1.46 -16.34 -19.70
C TYR A 408 -0.04 -16.64 -19.55
N GLN A 409 -0.69 -16.07 -18.55
CA GLN A 409 -2.14 -16.25 -18.36
C GLN A 409 -2.92 -15.32 -19.31
N VAL A 410 -4.18 -15.68 -19.60
CA VAL A 410 -5.07 -14.87 -20.46
C VAL A 410 -6.26 -14.29 -19.70
N LEU A 411 -6.44 -14.72 -18.46
CA LEU A 411 -7.46 -14.28 -17.52
C LEU A 411 -6.77 -14.08 -16.18
N TRP A 412 -7.26 -13.12 -15.41
CA TRP A 412 -6.92 -12.98 -14.01
C TRP A 412 -7.75 -13.96 -13.17
N GLU A 413 -7.26 -14.21 -11.95
CA GLU A 413 -7.92 -15.04 -10.94
C GLU A 413 -8.12 -14.19 -9.68
N GLY A 414 -9.29 -14.31 -9.05
CA GLY A 414 -9.51 -13.80 -7.69
C GLY A 414 -9.00 -14.83 -6.69
N THR A 415 -8.41 -14.37 -5.59
CA THR A 415 -7.74 -15.22 -4.59
C THR A 415 -8.47 -15.26 -3.26
N ASP A 416 -9.79 -15.09 -3.26
CA ASP A 416 -10.60 -15.30 -2.06
C ASP A 416 -10.55 -16.77 -1.58
N PRO A 417 -10.44 -17.04 -0.27
CA PRO A 417 -10.00 -16.19 0.84
C PRO A 417 -8.49 -16.32 1.14
N THR A 418 -7.70 -16.83 0.19
CA THR A 418 -6.29 -17.20 0.37
C THR A 418 -5.33 -16.01 0.39
N MET A 419 -5.77 -14.84 -0.07
CA MET A 419 -5.07 -13.57 0.09
C MET A 419 -6.00 -12.50 0.63
N SER A 420 -5.43 -11.55 1.36
CA SER A 420 -6.12 -10.41 1.95
C SER A 420 -5.08 -9.34 2.20
N GLU A 421 -5.14 -8.24 1.45
CA GLU A 421 -4.07 -7.24 1.42
C GLU A 421 -4.58 -5.83 1.74
N GLY A 422 -3.71 -5.00 2.31
CA GLY A 422 -4.00 -3.62 2.70
C GLY A 422 -2.71 -2.88 3.07
N TYR A 423 -2.82 -1.69 3.64
CA TYR A 423 -1.68 -0.92 4.13
C TYR A 423 -1.81 -0.58 5.61
N LEU A 424 -0.70 -0.71 6.33
CA LEU A 424 -0.43 0.09 7.51
C LEU A 424 0.38 1.31 7.05
N ILE A 425 -0.07 2.51 7.39
CA ILE A 425 0.61 3.75 7.04
C ILE A 425 1.11 4.40 8.32
N GLU A 426 2.40 4.70 8.35
CA GLU A 426 3.05 5.47 9.41
C GLU A 426 3.34 6.88 8.92
N VAL A 427 3.05 7.88 9.76
CA VAL A 427 3.19 9.29 9.43
C VAL A 427 4.24 9.92 10.33
N TYR A 428 5.25 10.50 9.70
CA TYR A 428 6.35 11.23 10.33
C TYR A 428 6.22 12.72 10.00
N GLU A 429 7.19 13.55 10.43
CA GLU A 429 7.15 15.01 10.22
C GLU A 429 7.15 15.38 8.73
N ASP A 430 8.05 14.76 7.95
CA ASP A 430 8.30 15.13 6.55
C ASP A 430 7.84 14.07 5.53
N GLU A 431 7.46 12.88 5.98
CA GLU A 431 7.12 11.76 5.11
C GLU A 431 6.01 10.84 5.67
N ILE A 432 5.49 10.00 4.78
CA ILE A 432 4.69 8.83 5.12
C ILE A 432 5.39 7.56 4.62
N VAL A 433 5.23 6.47 5.37
CA VAL A 433 5.65 5.13 4.95
C VAL A 433 4.45 4.22 4.86
N LEU A 434 4.28 3.58 3.72
CA LEU A 434 3.20 2.63 3.43
C LEU A 434 3.76 1.22 3.48
N TYR A 435 3.36 0.44 4.48
CA TYR A 435 3.71 -0.97 4.61
C TYR A 435 2.59 -1.84 4.06
N GLY A 436 2.82 -2.50 2.93
CA GLY A 436 1.89 -3.50 2.41
C GLY A 436 1.74 -4.62 3.43
N VAL A 437 0.51 -5.04 3.70
CA VAL A 437 0.20 -6.06 4.70
C VAL A 437 -0.50 -7.24 4.05
N ASP A 438 -0.07 -8.45 4.40
CA ASP A 438 -0.81 -9.69 4.15
C ASP A 438 -1.50 -10.11 5.46
N PHE A 439 -2.81 -9.85 5.54
CA PHE A 439 -3.60 -10.14 6.73
C PHE A 439 -3.81 -11.64 6.94
N VAL A 440 -3.73 -12.47 5.89
CA VAL A 440 -3.89 -13.93 6.02
C VAL A 440 -2.72 -14.51 6.79
N ASN A 441 -1.51 -14.09 6.44
CA ASN A 441 -0.27 -14.62 7.02
C ASN A 441 0.30 -13.77 8.17
N ASN A 442 -0.38 -12.66 8.52
CA ASN A 442 0.06 -11.70 9.54
C ASN A 442 1.51 -11.22 9.30
N ARG A 443 1.75 -10.65 8.12
CA ARG A 443 3.10 -10.35 7.62
C ARG A 443 3.14 -9.02 6.86
N ILE A 444 4.26 -8.29 7.01
CA ILE A 444 4.56 -7.14 6.15
C ILE A 444 5.18 -7.61 4.83
N LEU A 445 4.64 -7.09 3.73
CA LEU A 445 5.09 -7.31 2.36
C LEU A 445 6.17 -6.28 2.02
N ALA A 446 7.43 -6.65 2.27
CA ALA A 446 8.57 -5.74 2.11
C ALA A 446 8.74 -5.23 0.67
N TYR A 447 8.34 -6.03 -0.32
CA TYR A 447 8.36 -5.61 -1.73
C TYR A 447 7.33 -4.53 -2.04
N ALA A 448 6.34 -4.35 -1.16
CA ALA A 448 5.28 -3.35 -1.25
C ALA A 448 5.37 -2.35 -0.09
N THR A 449 6.60 -1.98 0.28
CA THR A 449 6.87 -0.94 1.28
C THR A 449 7.38 0.31 0.57
N TYR A 450 6.70 1.44 0.78
CA TYR A 450 6.93 2.67 0.02
C TYR A 450 7.03 3.89 0.91
N GLU A 451 7.73 4.92 0.46
CA GLU A 451 7.78 6.24 1.11
C GLU A 451 7.24 7.33 0.19
N SER A 452 6.68 8.38 0.78
CA SER A 452 6.25 9.57 0.04
C SER A 452 6.38 10.80 0.92
N ALA A 453 6.82 11.91 0.33
CA ALA A 453 6.82 13.20 0.99
C ALA A 453 5.39 13.64 1.37
N LYS A 454 5.28 14.38 2.49
CA LYS A 454 4.03 14.90 3.03
C LYS A 454 3.47 16.15 2.32
#